data_AF-A0A6P8MQP4-F1
#
_entry.id   AF-A0A6P8MQP4-F1
#
_cell.length_a   1.000
_cell.length_b   1.000
_cell.length_c   1.000
_cell.angle_alpha   90.00
_cell.angle_beta   90.00
_cell.angle_gamma   90.00
#
_symmetry.space_group_name_H-M   'P 1'
#
loop_
_entity.id
_entity.type
_entity.pdbx_description
1 polymer ?
#
loop_
_entity_poly.entity_id
_entity_poly.type
_entity_poly.pdbx_seq_one_letter_code
_entity_poly.pdbx_strand_id
1 'polypeptide(L)'
;MNLPRILIISTEKGKANEIAAYIGGEKLSKQDHFEYHLWDIQNKYYKTQVLICVIENPSEDISIDNVEALIVHHNPQAEDADQNLKKWSSLIDSLAEAEVLLFSCNFITDTIIRNEVIKWCLQNRFELIELNRPDVGASEADSENNKYGIERIIEALHAHMWPNMILKGKPLDVGEQNPDMAEVEEQFENIELNQDSTKTLPIENMLDGIMGEENVDFGELFSQLRAMKEHAALLPTDQRRIAAEQLVTAFWKAMGGDPSEMED
;
A
#
# COMPACT_ATOMS: atom_id res chain seq x y z
N MET A 1 -11.43 -14.42 -19.36
CA MET A 1 -10.31 -14.24 -18.42
C MET A 1 -10.88 -13.62 -17.17
N ASN A 2 -10.55 -14.15 -15.99
CA ASN A 2 -11.07 -13.61 -14.73
C ASN A 2 -10.11 -12.51 -14.24
N LEU A 3 -10.30 -11.29 -14.72
CA LEU A 3 -9.52 -10.12 -14.29
C LEU A 3 -10.04 -9.63 -12.93
N PRO A 4 -9.16 -9.12 -12.03
CA PRO A 4 -9.61 -8.41 -10.85
C PRO A 4 -10.40 -7.16 -11.25
N ARG A 5 -11.35 -6.78 -10.40
CA ARG A 5 -12.37 -5.80 -10.74
C ARG A 5 -12.35 -4.60 -9.81
N ILE A 6 -12.57 -3.44 -10.41
CA ILE A 6 -12.94 -2.21 -9.72
C ILE A 6 -14.43 -2.02 -9.95
N LEU A 7 -15.22 -1.92 -8.89
CA LEU A 7 -16.62 -1.54 -8.99
C LEU A 7 -16.77 -0.04 -8.75
N ILE A 8 -17.43 0.65 -9.67
CA ILE A 8 -17.78 2.07 -9.52
C ILE A 8 -19.29 2.20 -9.53
N ILE A 9 -19.83 2.70 -8.42
CA ILE A 9 -21.25 3.04 -8.30
C ILE A 9 -21.43 4.54 -8.15
N SER A 10 -22.57 5.05 -8.58
CA SER A 10 -22.89 6.45 -8.31
C SER A 10 -24.37 6.69 -8.04
N THR A 11 -24.63 7.62 -7.12
CA THR A 11 -25.97 8.20 -6.96
C THR A 11 -26.28 9.30 -7.97
N GLU A 12 -25.30 9.74 -8.76
CA GLU A 12 -25.45 10.76 -9.80
C GLU A 12 -25.25 10.13 -11.18
N LYS A 13 -26.24 10.33 -12.06
CA LYS A 13 -26.22 9.76 -13.41
C LYS A 13 -25.00 10.26 -14.19
N GLY A 14 -24.29 9.34 -14.84
CA GLY A 14 -23.11 9.64 -15.67
C GLY A 14 -21.80 9.72 -14.89
N LYS A 15 -21.82 9.98 -13.57
CA LYS A 15 -20.60 10.23 -12.80
C LYS A 15 -19.71 9.01 -12.65
N ALA A 16 -20.28 7.82 -12.47
CA ALA A 16 -19.49 6.60 -12.41
C ALA A 16 -18.72 6.34 -13.71
N ASN A 17 -19.35 6.59 -14.87
CA ASN A 17 -18.71 6.47 -16.18
C ASN A 17 -17.66 7.57 -16.41
N GLU A 18 -17.92 8.79 -15.96
CA GLU A 18 -16.95 9.88 -16.01
C GLU A 18 -15.69 9.56 -15.20
N ILE A 19 -15.85 9.04 -13.97
CA ILE A 19 -14.73 8.59 -13.15
C ILE A 19 -13.97 7.45 -13.84
N ALA A 20 -14.68 6.44 -14.36
CA ALA A 20 -14.06 5.32 -15.09
C ALA A 20 -13.19 5.81 -16.25
N ALA A 21 -13.68 6.78 -17.03
CA ALA A 21 -12.93 7.36 -18.14
C ALA A 21 -11.71 8.16 -17.63
N TYR A 22 -11.87 8.99 -16.59
CA TYR A 22 -10.78 9.84 -16.10
C TYR A 22 -9.66 9.07 -15.39
N ILE A 23 -9.95 7.92 -14.76
CA ILE A 23 -8.88 7.09 -14.19
C ILE A 23 -8.09 6.34 -15.26
N GLY A 24 -8.57 6.30 -16.51
CA GLY A 24 -7.89 5.65 -17.65
C GLY A 24 -8.59 4.42 -18.19
N GLY A 25 -9.87 4.19 -17.83
CA GLY A 25 -10.68 3.10 -18.35
C GLY A 25 -11.06 3.32 -19.82
N GLU A 26 -10.75 2.35 -20.66
CA GLU A 26 -11.18 2.28 -22.05
C GLU A 26 -12.46 1.45 -22.16
N LYS A 27 -13.53 2.07 -22.70
CA LYS A 27 -14.83 1.43 -22.84
C LYS A 27 -14.74 0.17 -23.71
N LEU A 28 -15.14 -0.97 -23.15
CA LEU A 28 -15.17 -2.25 -23.86
C LEU A 28 -16.56 -2.59 -24.37
N SER A 29 -17.52 -2.65 -23.46
CA SER A 29 -18.86 -3.14 -23.76
C SER A 29 -19.87 -2.70 -22.72
N LYS A 30 -21.13 -2.84 -23.07
CA LYS A 30 -22.25 -2.68 -22.14
C LYS A 30 -23.04 -3.98 -22.15
N GLN A 31 -23.17 -4.62 -21.00
CA GLN A 31 -23.92 -5.87 -20.85
C GLN A 31 -24.78 -5.76 -19.60
N ASP A 32 -26.07 -6.08 -19.74
CA ASP A 32 -27.05 -6.01 -18.67
C ASP A 32 -27.06 -4.65 -17.94
N HIS A 33 -26.75 -4.64 -16.65
CA HIS A 33 -26.70 -3.46 -15.78
C HIS A 33 -25.31 -2.81 -15.70
N PHE A 34 -24.32 -3.42 -16.35
CA PHE A 34 -22.93 -3.01 -16.27
C PHE A 34 -22.44 -2.34 -17.54
N GLU A 35 -21.67 -1.28 -17.35
CA GLU A 35 -20.76 -0.80 -18.38
C GLU A 35 -19.33 -1.21 -17.99
N TYR A 36 -18.66 -1.92 -18.90
CA TYR A 36 -17.33 -2.46 -18.67
C TYR A 36 -16.28 -1.61 -19.37
N HIS A 37 -15.24 -1.26 -18.63
CA HIS A 37 -14.04 -0.61 -19.15
C HIS A 37 -12.81 -1.44 -18.80
N LEU A 38 -11.85 -1.49 -19.71
CA LEU A 38 -10.54 -2.10 -19.47
C LEU A 38 -9.59 -1.02 -19.00
N TRP A 39 -8.80 -1.31 -17.98
CA TRP A 39 -7.73 -0.41 -17.60
C TRP A 39 -6.41 -1.16 -17.51
N ASP A 40 -5.48 -0.78 -18.38
CA ASP A 40 -4.10 -1.25 -18.37
C ASP A 40 -3.29 -0.35 -17.42
N ILE A 41 -3.20 -0.79 -16.16
CA ILE A 41 -2.40 -0.10 -15.16
C ILE A 41 -0.92 -0.36 -15.44
N GLN A 42 -0.17 0.71 -15.67
CA GLN A 42 1.26 0.64 -15.87
C GLN A 42 1.96 1.75 -15.10
N ASN A 43 2.64 1.38 -14.01
CA ASN A 43 3.42 2.32 -13.19
C ASN A 43 4.92 1.98 -13.24
N LYS A 44 5.74 2.59 -12.38
CA LYS A 44 7.20 2.35 -12.33
C LYS A 44 7.55 0.90 -11.95
N TYR A 45 6.69 0.24 -11.19
CA TYR A 45 7.00 -1.01 -10.51
C TYR A 45 6.35 -2.23 -11.16
N TYR A 46 5.19 -2.08 -11.79
CA TYR A 46 4.47 -3.20 -12.38
C TYR A 46 3.62 -2.79 -13.59
N LYS A 47 3.12 -3.82 -14.27
CA LYS A 47 2.01 -3.73 -15.22
C LYS A 47 0.93 -4.72 -14.83
N THR A 48 -0.33 -4.34 -14.97
CA THR A 48 -1.47 -5.24 -14.77
C THR A 48 -2.65 -4.77 -15.60
N GLN A 49 -3.66 -5.62 -15.71
CA GLN A 49 -4.91 -5.29 -16.37
C GLN A 49 -6.07 -5.55 -15.42
N VAL A 50 -6.96 -4.57 -15.29
CA VAL A 50 -8.12 -4.65 -14.39
C VAL A 50 -9.39 -4.35 -15.17
N LEU A 51 -10.52 -4.90 -14.71
CA LEU A 51 -11.82 -4.65 -15.30
C LEU A 51 -12.60 -3.66 -14.43
N ILE A 52 -12.88 -2.48 -14.96
CA ILE A 52 -13.75 -1.50 -14.31
C ILE A 52 -15.19 -1.85 -14.66
N CYS A 53 -16.02 -2.03 -13.64
CA CYS A 53 -17.43 -2.34 -13.74
C CYS A 53 -18.21 -1.15 -13.21
N VAL A 54 -18.96 -0.49 -14.09
CA VAL A 54 -19.77 0.69 -13.75
C VAL A 54 -21.23 0.30 -13.60
N ILE A 55 -21.85 0.69 -12.49
CA ILE A 55 -23.29 0.54 -12.25
C ILE A 55 -23.88 1.93 -11.93
N GLU A 56 -24.91 2.33 -12.67
CA GLU A 56 -25.60 3.60 -12.43
C GLU A 56 -26.98 3.45 -11.76
N ASN A 57 -27.51 2.23 -11.68
CA ASN A 57 -28.79 1.95 -11.03
C ASN A 57 -28.65 0.76 -10.10
N PRO A 58 -29.06 0.88 -8.82
CA PRO A 58 -29.07 -0.23 -7.90
C PRO A 58 -30.15 -1.23 -8.32
N SER A 59 -29.77 -2.49 -8.53
CA SER A 59 -30.69 -3.62 -8.67
C SER A 59 -30.33 -4.70 -7.64
N GLU A 60 -31.31 -5.52 -7.28
CA GLU A 60 -31.16 -6.49 -6.18
C GLU A 60 -30.33 -7.73 -6.57
N ASP A 61 -30.15 -7.99 -7.86
CA ASP A 61 -29.50 -9.21 -8.40
C ASP A 61 -28.07 -8.97 -8.95
N ILE A 62 -27.35 -7.97 -8.42
CA ILE A 62 -25.98 -7.67 -8.87
C ILE A 62 -24.99 -8.64 -8.21
N SER A 63 -24.73 -9.77 -8.87
CA SER A 63 -23.63 -10.67 -8.50
C SER A 63 -22.35 -10.25 -9.23
N ILE A 64 -21.34 -9.83 -8.47
CA ILE A 64 -20.04 -9.46 -9.01
C ILE A 64 -18.91 -10.08 -8.17
N ASP A 65 -18.18 -11.01 -8.78
CA ASP A 65 -17.03 -11.65 -8.14
C ASP A 65 -15.73 -10.90 -8.43
N ASN A 66 -14.71 -11.15 -7.60
CA ASN A 66 -13.33 -10.64 -7.75
C ASN A 66 -13.25 -9.09 -7.74
N VAL A 67 -14.09 -8.45 -6.93
CA VAL A 67 -13.98 -7.01 -6.68
C VAL A 67 -12.88 -6.78 -5.64
N GLU A 68 -11.79 -6.17 -6.07
CA GLU A 68 -10.67 -5.77 -5.19
C GLU A 68 -10.83 -4.33 -4.68
N ALA A 69 -11.57 -3.50 -5.44
CA ALA A 69 -11.77 -2.10 -5.13
C ALA A 69 -13.21 -1.66 -5.38
N LEU A 70 -13.78 -0.90 -4.44
CA LEU A 70 -15.09 -0.25 -4.56
C LEU A 70 -14.92 1.27 -4.49
N ILE A 71 -15.47 1.96 -5.50
CA ILE A 71 -15.55 3.41 -5.57
C ILE A 71 -17.03 3.81 -5.53
N VAL A 72 -17.42 4.55 -4.50
CA VAL A 72 -18.76 5.10 -4.35
C VAL A 72 -18.71 6.59 -4.67
N HIS A 73 -19.40 7.03 -5.73
CA HIS A 73 -19.59 8.46 -5.98
C HIS A 73 -20.95 8.93 -5.50
N HIS A 74 -20.96 9.83 -4.52
CA HIS A 74 -22.19 10.34 -3.92
C HIS A 74 -22.20 11.86 -3.84
N ASN A 75 -23.39 12.45 -3.95
CA ASN A 75 -23.62 13.86 -3.69
C ASN A 75 -24.26 14.04 -2.31
N PRO A 76 -23.46 14.30 -1.25
CA PRO A 76 -23.96 14.44 0.11
C PRO A 76 -24.71 15.76 0.36
N GLN A 77 -24.68 16.69 -0.61
CA GLN A 77 -25.36 17.98 -0.53
C GLN A 77 -26.71 17.97 -1.28
N ALA A 78 -27.12 16.82 -1.83
CA ALA A 78 -28.44 16.68 -2.45
C ALA A 78 -29.55 16.62 -1.38
N GLU A 79 -30.75 17.11 -1.73
CA GLU A 79 -31.91 17.08 -0.83
C GLU A 79 -32.26 15.65 -0.37
N ASP A 80 -32.15 14.68 -1.29
CA ASP A 80 -32.41 13.27 -1.04
C ASP A 80 -31.13 12.44 -0.82
N ALA A 81 -30.04 13.05 -0.32
CA ALA A 81 -28.73 12.41 -0.19
C ALA A 81 -28.79 11.05 0.53
N ASP A 82 -29.37 11.03 1.73
CA ASP A 82 -29.49 9.83 2.54
C ASP A 82 -30.28 8.72 1.84
N GLN A 83 -31.43 9.04 1.23
CA GLN A 83 -32.21 8.00 0.56
C GLN A 83 -31.50 7.50 -0.70
N ASN A 84 -30.75 8.35 -1.39
CA ASN A 84 -29.99 7.97 -2.57
C ASN A 84 -28.84 7.03 -2.22
N LEU A 85 -28.07 7.31 -1.17
CA LEU A 85 -27.00 6.43 -0.71
C LEU A 85 -27.56 5.11 -0.15
N LYS A 86 -28.67 5.18 0.60
CA LYS A 86 -29.32 4.01 1.20
C LYS A 86 -29.77 2.95 0.19
N LYS A 87 -30.11 3.34 -1.05
CA LYS A 87 -30.42 2.40 -2.14
C LYS A 87 -29.25 1.47 -2.49
N TRP A 88 -28.02 1.87 -2.16
CA TRP A 88 -26.80 1.12 -2.43
C TRP A 88 -26.24 0.38 -1.22
N SER A 89 -26.80 0.59 -0.02
CA SER A 89 -26.25 0.01 1.23
C SER A 89 -26.06 -1.50 1.15
N SER A 90 -27.02 -2.25 0.61
CA SER A 90 -26.89 -3.71 0.49
C SER A 90 -25.70 -4.14 -0.38
N LEU A 91 -25.37 -3.39 -1.43
CA LEU A 91 -24.24 -3.67 -2.30
C LEU A 91 -22.91 -3.20 -1.69
N ILE A 92 -22.93 -2.07 -0.98
CA ILE A 92 -21.77 -1.58 -0.24
C ILE A 92 -21.39 -2.58 0.86
N ASP A 93 -22.38 -3.04 1.63
CA ASP A 93 -22.21 -4.00 2.72
C ASP A 93 -21.71 -5.36 2.21
N SER A 94 -22.17 -5.82 1.03
CA SER A 94 -21.70 -7.08 0.44
C SER A 94 -20.25 -7.01 -0.07
N LEU A 95 -19.69 -5.81 -0.21
CA LEU A 95 -18.34 -5.53 -0.70
C LEU A 95 -17.42 -4.96 0.39
N ALA A 96 -17.82 -5.06 1.65
CA ALA A 96 -17.05 -4.54 2.78
C ALA A 96 -15.64 -5.17 2.94
N GLU A 97 -15.42 -6.32 2.32
CA GLU A 97 -14.14 -7.04 2.34
C GLU A 97 -13.20 -6.66 1.17
N ALA A 98 -13.61 -5.77 0.27
CA ALA A 98 -12.73 -5.24 -0.77
C ALA A 98 -11.54 -4.50 -0.11
N GLU A 99 -10.33 -4.67 -0.65
CA GLU A 99 -9.12 -4.11 -0.05
C GLU A 99 -9.00 -2.59 -0.21
N VAL A 100 -9.67 -2.03 -1.23
CA VAL A 100 -9.66 -0.59 -1.51
C VAL A 100 -11.08 -0.04 -1.52
N LEU A 101 -11.40 0.83 -0.56
CA LEU A 101 -12.71 1.47 -0.43
C LEU A 101 -12.57 3.00 -0.56
N LEU A 102 -13.08 3.57 -1.64
CA LEU A 102 -12.97 5.01 -1.94
C LEU A 102 -14.35 5.65 -2.04
N PHE A 103 -14.57 6.72 -1.26
CA PHE A 103 -15.79 7.50 -1.31
C PHE A 103 -15.47 8.84 -1.96
N SER A 104 -16.03 9.08 -3.15
CA SER A 104 -15.83 10.32 -3.88
C SER A 104 -17.08 11.19 -3.85
N CYS A 105 -16.91 12.49 -3.74
CA CYS A 105 -17.97 13.48 -3.85
C CYS A 105 -17.41 14.78 -4.42
N ASN A 106 -18.26 15.69 -4.88
CA ASN A 106 -17.81 17.06 -5.12
C ASN A 106 -17.41 17.73 -3.80
N PHE A 107 -16.57 18.77 -3.89
CA PHE A 107 -16.17 19.58 -2.74
C PHE A 107 -17.37 19.98 -1.88
N ILE A 108 -17.27 19.68 -0.58
CA ILE A 108 -18.37 19.90 0.36
C ILE A 108 -18.23 21.28 0.96
N THR A 109 -19.17 22.17 0.68
CA THR A 109 -19.14 23.56 1.18
C THR A 109 -19.66 23.68 2.60
N ASP A 110 -20.61 22.83 2.98
CA ASP A 110 -21.21 22.81 4.31
C ASP A 110 -20.35 21.99 5.30
N THR A 111 -19.90 22.63 6.38
CA THR A 111 -19.06 22.00 7.41
C THR A 111 -19.77 20.89 8.18
N ILE A 112 -21.09 20.99 8.39
CA ILE A 112 -21.87 19.97 9.09
C ILE A 112 -21.94 18.72 8.22
N ILE A 113 -22.33 18.88 6.95
CA ILE A 113 -22.38 17.78 5.97
C ILE A 113 -20.99 17.15 5.83
N ARG A 114 -19.93 17.96 5.74
CA ARG A 114 -18.55 17.48 5.66
C ARG A 114 -18.20 16.58 6.84
N ASN A 115 -18.53 16.99 8.06
CA ASN A 115 -18.26 16.20 9.27
C ASN A 115 -19.05 14.89 9.30
N GLU A 116 -20.30 14.90 8.84
CA GLU A 116 -21.13 13.70 8.74
C GLU A 116 -20.56 12.70 7.72
N VAL A 117 -20.14 13.19 6.55
CA VAL A 117 -19.50 12.37 5.50
C VAL A 117 -18.17 11.79 6.00
N ILE A 118 -17.31 12.58 6.64
CA ILE A 118 -16.05 12.10 7.23
C ILE A 118 -16.33 10.98 8.23
N LYS A 119 -17.29 11.19 9.14
CA LYS A 119 -17.68 10.18 10.12
C LYS A 119 -18.19 8.91 9.46
N TRP A 120 -19.05 9.03 8.45
CA TRP A 120 -19.56 7.89 7.69
C TRP A 120 -18.43 7.12 6.99
N CYS A 121 -17.52 7.82 6.33
CA CYS A 121 -16.38 7.21 5.63
C CYS A 121 -15.50 6.42 6.62
N LEU A 122 -15.13 7.02 7.75
CA LEU A 122 -14.35 6.35 8.79
C LEU A 122 -15.05 5.10 9.35
N GLN A 123 -16.36 5.18 9.60
CA GLN A 123 -17.14 4.04 10.11
C GLN A 123 -17.20 2.88 9.11
N ASN A 124 -17.23 3.18 7.81
CA ASN A 124 -17.32 2.20 6.74
C ASN A 124 -15.95 1.89 6.07
N ARG A 125 -14.84 2.41 6.64
CA ARG A 125 -13.46 2.26 6.15
C ARG A 125 -13.19 2.81 4.75
N PHE A 126 -13.99 3.78 4.31
CA PHE A 126 -13.76 4.49 3.08
C PHE A 126 -12.75 5.62 3.27
N GLU A 127 -11.87 5.80 2.28
CA GLU A 127 -11.13 7.04 2.12
C GLU A 127 -12.00 8.10 1.42
N LEU A 128 -12.13 9.29 2.01
CA LEU A 128 -12.88 10.40 1.43
C LEU A 128 -12.02 11.16 0.41
N ILE A 129 -12.53 11.29 -0.82
CA ILE A 129 -11.90 12.02 -1.92
C ILE A 129 -12.85 13.09 -2.46
N GLU A 130 -12.57 14.35 -2.14
CA GLU A 130 -13.31 15.49 -2.67
C GLU A 130 -12.79 15.87 -4.08
N LEU A 131 -13.68 15.82 -5.08
CA LEU A 131 -13.47 16.30 -6.44
C LEU A 131 -13.74 17.81 -6.53
N ASN A 132 -13.20 18.47 -7.57
CA ASN A 132 -13.51 19.87 -7.88
C ASN A 132 -13.26 20.83 -6.70
N ARG A 133 -12.18 20.61 -5.94
CA ARG A 133 -11.74 21.58 -4.93
C ARG A 133 -11.48 22.91 -5.63
N PRO A 134 -11.98 24.05 -5.10
CA PRO A 134 -11.62 25.35 -5.64
C PRO A 134 -10.10 25.52 -5.55
N ASP A 135 -9.50 26.13 -6.57
CA ASP A 135 -8.09 26.56 -6.53
C ASP A 135 -7.93 27.59 -5.41
N VAL A 136 -7.71 27.11 -4.19
CA VAL A 136 -7.33 27.96 -3.06
C VAL A 136 -5.88 28.36 -3.35
N GLY A 137 -5.70 29.50 -4.04
CA GLY A 137 -4.45 29.87 -4.67
C GLY A 137 -3.25 29.75 -3.74
N ALA A 138 -2.31 28.86 -4.06
CA ALA A 138 -0.92 28.71 -3.61
C ALA A 138 -0.57 28.82 -2.10
N SER A 139 -1.51 29.20 -1.23
CA SER A 139 -1.30 29.45 0.19
C SER A 139 -1.74 28.28 1.07
N GLU A 140 -2.57 27.39 0.53
CA GLU A 140 -2.91 26.09 1.12
C GLU A 140 -2.62 24.94 0.14
N ALA A 141 -1.75 25.20 -0.84
CA ALA A 141 -1.09 24.10 -1.53
C ALA A 141 -0.33 23.33 -0.45
N ASP A 142 -0.78 22.12 -0.17
CA ASP A 142 -0.10 21.20 0.72
C ASP A 142 1.38 21.20 0.37
N SER A 143 2.24 21.62 1.30
CA SER A 143 3.67 21.73 1.10
C SER A 143 4.29 20.40 0.63
N GLU A 144 3.54 19.32 0.75
CA GLU A 144 3.90 17.94 0.40
C GLU A 144 3.51 17.54 -1.03
N ASN A 145 2.96 18.45 -1.86
CA ASN A 145 2.54 18.14 -3.24
C ASN A 145 1.56 16.96 -3.31
N ASN A 146 0.66 16.90 -2.33
CA ASN A 146 -0.35 15.84 -2.23
C ASN A 146 -1.34 15.91 -3.40
N LYS A 147 -1.71 14.74 -3.92
CA LYS A 147 -2.68 14.62 -5.01
C LYS A 147 -4.09 14.64 -4.48
N TYR A 148 -4.99 15.24 -5.26
CA TYR A 148 -6.42 15.36 -4.93
C TYR A 148 -7.30 14.89 -6.09
N GLY A 149 -8.58 14.68 -5.81
CA GLY A 149 -9.57 14.31 -6.82
C GLY A 149 -9.23 13.01 -7.56
N ILE A 150 -9.35 13.02 -8.89
CA ILE A 150 -9.07 11.85 -9.74
C ILE A 150 -7.64 11.34 -9.56
N GLU A 151 -6.65 12.23 -9.42
CA GLU A 151 -5.26 11.81 -9.27
C GLU A 151 -5.03 11.00 -7.99
N ARG A 152 -5.76 11.34 -6.92
CA ARG A 152 -5.73 10.59 -5.66
C ARG A 152 -6.35 9.21 -5.82
N ILE A 153 -7.46 9.10 -6.56
CA ILE A 153 -8.08 7.81 -6.89
C ILE A 153 -7.09 6.92 -7.64
N ILE A 154 -6.44 7.47 -8.67
CA ILE A 154 -5.44 6.74 -9.47
C ILE A 154 -4.29 6.27 -8.58
N GLU A 155 -3.80 7.11 -7.68
CA GLU A 155 -2.70 6.77 -6.77
C GLU A 155 -3.05 5.62 -5.82
N ALA A 156 -4.23 5.67 -5.18
CA ALA A 156 -4.71 4.60 -4.33
C ALA A 156 -4.79 3.26 -5.10
N LEU A 157 -5.33 3.29 -6.32
CA LEU A 157 -5.44 2.10 -7.18
C LEU A 157 -4.09 1.61 -7.71
N HIS A 158 -3.13 2.52 -7.94
CA HIS A 158 -1.76 2.17 -8.32
C HIS A 158 -0.94 1.59 -7.16
N ALA A 159 -1.27 1.94 -5.92
CA ALA A 159 -0.60 1.41 -4.73
C ALA A 159 -1.10 0.00 -4.35
N HIS A 160 -2.28 -0.38 -4.81
CA HIS A 160 -2.85 -1.70 -4.54
C HIS A 160 -2.08 -2.84 -5.23
N MET A 161 -1.93 -3.96 -4.52
CA MET A 161 -1.21 -5.15 -4.98
C MET A 161 -2.14 -6.07 -5.76
N TRP A 162 -2.39 -5.73 -7.03
CA TRP A 162 -3.29 -6.51 -7.87
C TRP A 162 -2.86 -7.98 -8.01
N PRO A 163 -3.78 -8.96 -7.90
CA PRO A 163 -3.44 -10.39 -7.89
C PRO A 163 -2.80 -10.87 -9.20
N ASN A 164 -3.00 -10.14 -10.30
CA ASN A 164 -2.45 -10.43 -11.62
C ASN A 164 -1.33 -9.46 -12.05
N MET A 165 -0.74 -8.70 -11.13
CA MET A 165 0.35 -7.78 -11.48
C MET A 165 1.64 -8.49 -11.87
N ILE A 166 2.32 -7.94 -12.87
CA ILE A 166 3.63 -8.39 -13.34
C ILE A 166 4.64 -7.29 -13.01
N LEU A 167 5.53 -7.56 -12.05
CA LEU A 167 6.59 -6.64 -11.65
C LEU A 167 7.55 -6.35 -12.82
N LYS A 168 7.94 -5.08 -12.95
CA LYS A 168 8.97 -4.62 -13.87
C LYS A 168 10.32 -4.82 -13.21
N GLY A 169 11.18 -5.65 -13.80
CA GLY A 169 12.59 -5.70 -13.46
C GLY A 169 13.38 -4.66 -14.25
N LYS A 170 14.53 -4.22 -13.71
CA LYS A 170 15.67 -3.92 -14.58
C LYS A 170 16.04 -5.21 -15.34
N PRO A 171 16.65 -5.16 -16.54
CA PRO A 171 17.21 -6.36 -17.12
C PRO A 171 18.14 -6.98 -16.07
N LEU A 172 17.84 -8.21 -15.66
CA LEU A 172 18.84 -9.07 -15.05
C LEU A 172 19.88 -9.27 -16.16
N ASP A 173 20.91 -8.43 -16.16
CA ASP A 173 22.11 -8.78 -16.89
C ASP A 173 22.67 -10.05 -16.26
N VAL A 174 23.15 -10.91 -17.14
CA VAL A 174 23.45 -12.31 -16.87
C VAL A 174 24.70 -12.40 -15.99
N GLY A 175 24.58 -13.06 -14.84
CA GLY A 175 25.71 -13.74 -14.20
C GLY A 175 26.50 -12.94 -13.18
N GLU A 176 25.89 -12.63 -12.05
CA GLU A 176 26.62 -12.63 -10.78
C GLU A 176 26.01 -13.74 -9.92
N GLN A 177 26.67 -14.90 -9.91
CA GLN A 177 26.67 -15.65 -8.67
C GLN A 177 27.29 -14.70 -7.65
N ASN A 178 26.50 -14.19 -6.70
CA ASN A 178 27.06 -13.47 -5.56
C ASN A 178 28.11 -14.40 -4.93
N PRO A 179 29.42 -14.13 -5.08
CA PRO A 179 30.47 -14.98 -4.52
C PRO A 179 30.41 -14.94 -2.98
N ASP A 180 29.79 -13.89 -2.43
CA ASP A 180 29.75 -13.59 -1.00
C ASP A 180 28.85 -14.50 -0.18
N MET A 181 27.78 -15.09 -0.72
CA MET A 181 26.89 -15.89 0.16
C MET A 181 27.56 -17.19 0.62
N ALA A 182 28.39 -17.77 -0.25
CA ALA A 182 29.17 -18.96 0.06
C ALA A 182 30.39 -18.64 0.95
N GLU A 183 31.07 -17.52 0.72
CA GLU A 183 32.16 -17.07 1.61
C GLU A 183 31.64 -16.68 3.01
N VAL A 184 30.45 -16.09 3.09
CA VAL A 184 29.83 -15.73 4.38
C VAL A 184 29.36 -17.00 5.11
N GLU A 185 28.72 -17.97 4.44
CA GLU A 185 28.38 -19.28 5.05
C GLU A 185 29.63 -20.04 5.55
N GLU A 186 30.71 -20.06 4.76
CA GLU A 186 31.96 -20.73 5.13
C GLU A 186 32.68 -20.01 6.30
N GLN A 187 32.53 -18.70 6.42
CA GLN A 187 33.02 -17.92 7.57
C GLN A 187 32.23 -18.18 8.87
N PHE A 188 30.96 -18.59 8.77
CA PHE A 188 30.15 -18.98 9.92
C PHE A 188 30.32 -20.45 10.32
N GLU A 189 30.61 -21.36 9.38
CA GLU A 189 30.88 -22.79 9.69
C GLU A 189 32.20 -23.00 10.45
N ASN A 190 33.19 -22.11 10.30
CA ASN A 190 34.49 -22.22 10.95
C ASN A 190 34.54 -21.69 12.41
N ILE A 191 33.41 -21.29 12.98
CA ILE A 191 33.36 -20.79 14.36
C ILE A 191 33.26 -21.97 15.34
N GLU A 192 34.41 -22.53 15.73
CA GLU A 192 34.48 -23.35 16.94
C GLU A 192 34.27 -22.46 18.18
N LEU A 193 33.05 -22.52 18.74
CA LEU A 193 32.72 -21.90 20.03
C LEU A 193 33.46 -22.64 21.15
N ASN A 194 34.70 -22.23 21.42
CA ASN A 194 35.41 -22.66 22.61
C ASN A 194 34.67 -22.14 23.85
N GLN A 195 34.20 -23.08 24.66
CA GLN A 195 33.56 -22.84 25.96
C GLN A 195 34.59 -22.29 26.94
N ASP A 196 34.85 -20.99 26.88
CA ASP A 196 35.38 -20.31 28.06
C ASP A 196 34.80 -18.90 28.17
N SER A 197 33.95 -18.75 29.19
CA SER A 197 33.29 -17.52 29.57
C SER A 197 34.36 -16.48 29.95
N THR A 198 34.59 -15.45 29.13
CA THR A 198 35.04 -14.08 29.51
C THR A 198 35.59 -13.23 28.35
N LYS A 199 35.45 -13.61 27.07
CA LYS A 199 35.86 -12.75 25.96
C LYS A 199 34.66 -12.39 25.09
N THR A 200 34.43 -11.09 24.94
CA THR A 200 33.59 -10.46 23.91
C THR A 200 33.88 -11.13 22.56
N LEU A 201 32.84 -11.74 21.99
CA LEU A 201 32.93 -12.48 20.72
C LEU A 201 33.05 -11.51 19.52
N PRO A 202 33.54 -11.97 18.35
CA PRO A 202 34.03 -11.17 17.22
C PRO A 202 32.98 -10.34 16.45
N ILE A 203 31.76 -10.25 16.98
CA ILE A 203 30.63 -9.56 16.33
C ILE A 203 30.86 -8.04 16.33
N GLU A 204 31.49 -7.52 17.40
CA GLU A 204 31.83 -6.10 17.53
C GLU A 204 32.83 -5.66 16.45
N ASN A 205 33.84 -6.49 16.15
CA ASN A 205 34.85 -6.19 15.14
C ASN A 205 34.35 -6.31 13.69
N MET A 206 33.33 -7.15 13.44
CA MET A 206 32.71 -7.27 12.11
C MET A 206 31.78 -6.10 11.81
N LEU A 207 31.11 -5.54 12.83
CA LEU A 207 30.23 -4.38 12.68
C LEU A 207 31.02 -3.07 12.58
N ASP A 208 32.13 -2.93 13.31
CA ASP A 208 32.98 -1.73 13.28
C ASP A 208 33.67 -1.53 11.92
N GLY A 209 33.98 -2.63 11.20
CA GLY A 209 34.52 -2.58 9.85
C GLY A 209 33.54 -2.09 8.78
N ILE A 210 32.23 -2.14 9.06
CA ILE A 210 31.16 -1.77 8.11
C ILE A 210 30.59 -0.39 8.46
N MET A 211 30.57 0.00 9.74
CA MET A 211 30.11 1.33 10.17
C MET A 211 31.13 2.47 9.94
N GLY A 212 32.34 2.16 9.48
CA GLY A 212 33.34 3.17 9.11
C GLY A 212 33.13 3.81 7.73
N GLU A 213 32.26 3.24 6.89
CA GLU A 213 32.00 3.75 5.55
C GLU A 213 30.62 4.41 5.46
N GLU A 214 30.58 5.69 5.13
CA GLU A 214 29.38 6.54 5.07
C GLU A 214 28.38 6.15 3.95
N ASN A 215 28.47 4.96 3.34
CA ASN A 215 27.65 4.55 2.19
C ASN A 215 27.18 3.07 2.24
N VAL A 216 26.74 2.56 3.39
CA VAL A 216 26.13 1.22 3.43
C VAL A 216 24.71 1.28 2.85
N ASP A 217 24.43 0.51 1.79
CA ASP A 217 23.12 0.44 1.13
C ASP A 217 22.10 -0.27 2.04
N PHE A 218 20.93 0.34 2.22
CA PHE A 218 19.89 -0.14 3.13
C PHE A 218 19.39 -1.56 2.79
N GLY A 219 19.51 -1.97 1.52
CA GLY A 219 19.18 -3.34 1.06
C GLY A 219 20.15 -4.42 1.57
N GLU A 220 21.41 -4.06 1.78
CA GLU A 220 22.44 -4.95 2.31
C GLU A 220 22.20 -5.21 3.80
N LEU A 221 21.89 -4.14 4.55
CA LEU A 221 21.53 -4.19 5.97
C LEU A 221 20.32 -5.11 6.23
N PHE A 222 19.30 -5.04 5.35
CA PHE A 222 18.09 -5.85 5.50
C PHE A 222 18.32 -7.34 5.20
N SER A 223 19.16 -7.64 4.20
CA SER A 223 19.54 -9.01 3.85
C SER A 223 20.35 -9.66 4.98
N GLN A 224 21.22 -8.88 5.63
CA GLN A 224 22.04 -9.32 6.76
C GLN A 224 21.21 -9.50 8.04
N LEU A 225 20.19 -8.65 8.25
CA LEU A 225 19.22 -8.80 9.35
C LEU A 225 18.41 -10.10 9.22
N ARG A 226 18.06 -10.49 7.99
CA ARG A 226 17.40 -11.76 7.71
C ARG A 226 18.28 -12.96 8.08
N ALA A 227 19.55 -12.93 7.69
CA ALA A 227 20.53 -13.98 8.02
C ALA A 227 20.75 -14.10 9.54
N MET A 228 20.94 -12.98 10.25
CA MET A 228 21.08 -12.98 11.71
C MET A 228 19.82 -13.46 12.44
N LYS A 229 18.63 -13.13 11.93
CA LYS A 229 17.34 -13.61 12.49
C LYS A 229 17.20 -15.13 12.35
N GLU A 230 17.59 -15.69 11.21
CA GLU A 230 17.57 -17.14 10.97
C GLU A 230 18.57 -17.86 11.89
N HIS A 231 19.76 -17.29 12.11
CA HIS A 231 20.74 -17.83 13.05
C HIS A 231 20.28 -17.73 14.52
N ALA A 232 19.69 -16.59 14.92
CA ALA A 232 19.16 -16.41 16.27
C ALA A 232 18.01 -17.38 16.59
N ALA A 233 17.22 -17.80 15.60
CA ALA A 233 16.14 -18.78 15.78
C ALA A 233 16.65 -20.16 16.21
N LEU A 234 17.92 -20.48 15.94
CA LEU A 234 18.57 -21.73 16.32
C LEU A 234 19.13 -21.73 17.75
N LEU A 235 19.17 -20.57 18.42
CA LEU A 235 19.77 -20.43 19.76
C LEU A 235 18.77 -20.71 20.91
N PRO A 236 19.25 -21.17 22.09
CA PRO A 236 18.45 -21.28 23.30
C PRO A 236 17.87 -19.93 23.74
N THR A 237 16.75 -19.94 24.46
CA THR A 237 15.95 -18.74 24.81
C THR A 237 16.76 -17.63 25.49
N ASP A 238 17.70 -17.98 26.37
CA ASP A 238 18.53 -16.99 27.09
C ASP A 238 19.54 -16.30 26.17
N GLN A 239 20.06 -17.01 25.17
CA GLN A 239 21.00 -16.44 24.18
C GLN A 239 20.29 -15.67 23.09
N ARG A 240 19.04 -16.03 22.77
CA ARG A 240 18.17 -15.26 21.86
C ARG A 240 17.94 -13.83 22.36
N ARG A 241 17.79 -13.65 23.68
CA ARG A 241 17.61 -12.32 24.27
C ARG A 241 18.83 -11.42 24.03
N ILE A 242 20.03 -11.96 24.21
CA ILE A 242 21.30 -11.24 24.04
C ILE A 242 21.53 -10.90 22.56
N ALA A 243 21.28 -11.85 21.66
CA ALA A 243 21.40 -11.61 20.22
C ALA A 243 20.40 -10.56 19.72
N ALA A 244 19.16 -10.57 20.25
CA ALA A 244 18.15 -9.56 19.93
C ALA A 244 18.55 -8.16 20.43
N GLU A 245 19.07 -8.06 21.64
CA GLU A 245 19.55 -6.80 22.24
C GLU A 245 20.69 -6.18 21.42
N GLN A 246 21.65 -7.01 20.99
CA GLN A 246 22.75 -6.58 20.13
C GLN A 246 22.29 -6.14 18.74
N LEU A 247 21.36 -6.87 18.12
CA LEU A 247 20.81 -6.54 16.81
C LEU A 247 20.03 -5.23 16.83
N VAL A 248 19.17 -5.05 17.83
CA VAL A 248 18.38 -3.81 18.00
C VAL A 248 19.30 -2.61 18.23
N THR A 249 20.31 -2.77 19.07
CA THR A 249 21.30 -1.71 19.35
C THR A 249 22.07 -1.31 18.11
N ALA A 250 22.53 -2.28 17.31
CA ALA A 250 23.25 -2.02 16.07
C ALA A 250 22.37 -1.31 15.03
N PHE A 251 21.12 -1.75 14.87
CA PHE A 251 20.18 -1.14 13.92
C PHE A 251 19.79 0.28 14.31
N TRP A 252 19.55 0.51 15.59
CA TRP A 252 19.22 1.83 16.11
C TRP A 252 20.37 2.83 15.93
N LYS A 253 21.62 2.41 16.16
CA LYS A 253 22.81 3.22 15.84
C LYS A 253 22.93 3.49 14.34
N ALA A 254 22.66 2.50 13.49
CA ALA A 254 22.71 2.66 12.03
C ALA A 254 21.66 3.64 11.49
N MET A 255 20.51 3.81 12.17
CA MET A 255 19.51 4.83 11.84
C MET A 255 19.84 6.22 12.42
N GLY A 256 21.00 6.40 13.04
CA GLY A 256 21.46 7.68 13.60
C GLY A 256 20.96 7.97 15.01
N GLY A 257 20.59 6.94 15.79
CA GLY A 257 20.22 7.10 17.20
C GLY A 257 21.35 7.67 18.06
N ASP A 258 21.04 8.65 18.92
CA ASP A 258 22.02 9.30 19.81
C ASP A 258 22.29 8.42 21.03
N PRO A 259 23.53 7.93 21.25
CA PRO A 259 23.87 6.99 22.33
C PRO A 259 23.46 7.42 23.74
N SER A 260 23.17 8.71 23.96
CA SER A 260 22.61 9.22 25.22
C SER A 260 21.17 8.77 25.51
N GLU A 261 20.43 8.26 24.52
CA GLU A 261 19.06 7.74 24.67
C GLU A 261 19.01 6.25 25.11
N MET A 262 20.14 5.54 25.15
CA MET A 262 20.20 4.14 25.65
C MET A 262 20.63 4.05 27.12
N GLU A 263 21.07 5.15 27.73
CA GLU A 263 21.40 5.23 29.15
C GLU A 263 20.19 5.72 29.96
N ASP A 264 19.12 4.92 29.99
CA ASP A 264 18.06 4.95 31.03
C ASP A 264 17.42 3.56 31.19
#